data_AF-A0AB35VWK6-F1
#
_entry.id   AF-A0AB35VWK6-F1
#
_cell.length_a   1.000
_cell.length_b   1.000
_cell.length_c   1.000
_cell.angle_alpha   90.00
_cell.angle_beta   90.00
_cell.angle_gamma   90.00
#
_symmetry.space_group_name_H-M   'P 1'
#
loop_
_entity.id
_entity.type
_entity.pdbx_description
1 polymer ?
#
loop_
_entity_poly.entity_id
_entity_poly.type
_entity_poly.pdbx_seq_one_letter_code
_entity_poly.pdbx_strand_id
1 'polypeptide(L)'
;MQGLKRRIVYVSSYEVIGMVISSVGLALLAGDSVEHTGPLSVMITTIALTWNFIYNILYEKWEARQDSKSRTVKRRIVHAIGFQITLVIFLIPLIAWWMDISLVAAFWLDVAFIIIIPIYTFIFNWTFDKLFGLPVSAQIKPVQE
;
A
#
# COMPACT_ATOMS: atom_id res chain seq x y z
N MET A 1 15.41 11.83 -11.39
CA MET A 1 14.84 12.92 -10.55
C MET A 1 15.15 12.63 -9.08
N GLN A 2 15.55 13.61 -8.27
CA GLN A 2 15.95 13.38 -6.87
C GLN A 2 15.26 14.35 -5.90
N GLY A 3 15.27 14.00 -4.60
CA GLY A 3 14.71 14.84 -3.53
C GLY A 3 13.18 14.90 -3.52
N LEU A 4 12.64 16.05 -3.08
CA LEU A 4 11.19 16.25 -2.89
C LEU A 4 10.38 16.03 -4.18
N LYS A 5 10.92 16.43 -5.33
CA LYS A 5 10.26 16.26 -6.65
C LYS A 5 9.98 14.78 -6.96
N ARG A 6 10.94 13.89 -6.69
CA ARG A 6 10.74 12.44 -6.88
C ARG A 6 9.65 11.90 -5.96
N ARG A 7 9.65 12.33 -4.70
CA ARG A 7 8.66 11.88 -3.70
C ARG A 7 7.24 12.28 -4.10
N ILE A 8 7.06 13.53 -4.54
CA ILE A 8 5.75 14.00 -5.00
C ILE A 8 5.30 13.20 -6.23
N VAL A 9 6.11 13.11 -7.28
CA VAL A 9 5.74 12.35 -8.50
C VAL A 9 5.44 10.89 -8.16
N TYR A 10 6.25 10.25 -7.32
CA TYR A 10 6.03 8.88 -6.88
C TYR A 10 4.67 8.72 -6.18
N VAL A 11 4.41 9.54 -5.14
CA VAL A 11 3.18 9.43 -4.34
C VAL A 11 1.96 9.75 -5.20
N SER A 12 2.01 10.82 -5.99
CA SER A 12 0.91 11.22 -6.86
C SER A 12 0.60 10.17 -7.92
N SER A 13 1.61 9.64 -8.62
CA SER A 13 1.40 8.60 -9.64
C SER A 13 0.90 7.29 -9.03
N TYR A 14 1.45 6.91 -7.88
CA TYR A 14 1.02 5.71 -7.16
C TYR A 14 -0.43 5.80 -6.70
N GLU A 15 -0.83 6.95 -6.17
CA GLU A 15 -2.20 7.24 -5.72
C GLU A 15 -3.19 7.19 -6.88
N VAL A 16 -2.91 7.89 -7.98
CA VAL A 16 -3.83 7.97 -9.12
C VAL A 16 -4.06 6.59 -9.73
N ILE A 17 -2.98 5.83 -9.97
CA ILE A 17 -3.10 4.49 -10.56
C ILE A 17 -3.76 3.52 -9.56
N GLY A 18 -3.38 3.60 -8.28
CA GLY A 18 -3.98 2.79 -7.23
C GLY A 18 -5.48 3.03 -7.09
N MET A 19 -5.92 4.29 -7.16
CA MET A 19 -7.33 4.66 -7.12
C MET A 19 -8.11 4.08 -8.31
N VAL A 20 -7.56 4.16 -9.52
CA VAL A 20 -8.18 3.57 -10.72
C VAL A 20 -8.29 2.05 -10.60
N ILE A 21 -7.22 1.38 -10.18
CA ILE A 21 -7.23 -0.08 -9.97
C ILE A 21 -8.27 -0.46 -8.91
N SER A 22 -8.33 0.30 -7.81
CA SER A 22 -9.25 0.03 -6.70
C SER A 22 -10.71 0.25 -7.10
N SER A 23 -11.01 1.37 -7.75
CA SER A 23 -12.36 1.69 -8.20
C SER A 23 -12.87 0.70 -9.26
N VAL A 24 -12.06 0.41 -10.28
CA VAL A 24 -12.43 -0.56 -11.32
C VAL A 24 -12.51 -1.98 -10.74
N GLY A 25 -11.58 -2.35 -9.86
CA GLY A 25 -11.59 -3.64 -9.18
C GLY A 25 -12.88 -3.84 -8.37
N LEU A 26 -13.29 -2.84 -7.58
CA LEU A 26 -14.55 -2.88 -6.85
C LEU A 26 -15.77 -2.96 -7.77
N ALA A 27 -15.83 -2.10 -8.80
CA ALA A 27 -16.94 -2.09 -9.75
C ALA A 27 -17.12 -3.45 -10.42
N LEU A 28 -16.03 -4.07 -10.88
CA LEU A 28 -16.06 -5.37 -11.54
C LEU A 28 -16.41 -6.52 -10.57
N LEU A 29 -15.87 -6.50 -9.36
CA LEU A 29 -16.07 -7.59 -8.39
C LEU A 29 -17.43 -7.51 -7.69
N ALA A 30 -17.92 -6.30 -7.42
CA ALA A 30 -19.22 -6.08 -6.81
C ALA A 30 -20.37 -6.02 -7.82
N GLY A 31 -20.07 -5.93 -9.12
CA GLY A 31 -21.07 -5.76 -10.17
C GLY A 31 -21.78 -4.40 -10.09
N ASP A 32 -21.13 -3.39 -9.50
CA ASP A 32 -21.68 -2.05 -9.29
C ASP A 32 -21.00 -1.04 -10.23
N SER A 33 -21.56 0.16 -10.31
CA SER A 33 -21.04 1.26 -11.10
C SER A 33 -19.77 1.88 -10.49
N VAL A 34 -18.94 2.47 -11.36
CA VAL A 34 -17.76 3.26 -10.96
C VAL A 34 -18.17 4.49 -10.14
N GLU A 35 -19.39 4.99 -10.29
CA GLU A 35 -19.91 6.15 -9.56
C GLU A 35 -20.08 5.87 -8.07
N HIS A 36 -20.56 4.68 -7.69
CA HIS A 36 -20.67 4.27 -6.28
C HIS A 36 -19.34 3.80 -5.67
N THR A 37 -18.47 3.18 -6.47
CA THR A 37 -17.20 2.61 -5.99
C THR A 37 -16.03 3.60 -6.03
N GLY A 38 -16.15 4.69 -6.79
CA GLY A 38 -15.18 5.78 -6.86
C GLY A 38 -14.89 6.41 -5.50
N PRO A 39 -15.88 7.00 -4.81
CA PRO A 39 -15.68 7.60 -3.48
C PRO A 39 -15.14 6.60 -2.45
N LEU A 40 -15.62 5.36 -2.47
CA LEU A 40 -15.11 4.28 -1.63
C LEU A 40 -13.62 4.02 -1.89
N SER A 41 -13.19 4.00 -3.15
CA SER A 41 -11.77 3.83 -3.49
C SER A 41 -10.89 4.95 -2.91
N VAL A 42 -11.36 6.21 -2.92
CA VAL A 42 -10.65 7.34 -2.30
C VAL A 42 -10.52 7.15 -0.79
N MET A 43 -11.59 6.70 -0.13
CA MET A 43 -11.57 6.43 1.31
C MET A 43 -10.58 5.29 1.64
N ILE A 44 -10.62 4.20 0.87
CA ILE A 44 -9.72 3.05 1.04
C ILE A 44 -8.26 3.47 0.85
N THR A 45 -7.92 4.19 -0.23
CA THR A 45 -6.52 4.62 -0.48
C THR A 45 -6.04 5.57 0.60
N THR A 46 -6.89 6.51 1.05
CA THR A 46 -6.57 7.46 2.11
C THR A 46 -6.29 6.75 3.44
N ILE A 47 -7.15 5.80 3.84
CA ILE A 47 -6.96 5.00 5.05
C ILE A 47 -5.70 4.14 4.92
N ALA A 48 -5.50 3.50 3.77
CA ALA A 48 -4.34 2.64 3.53
C ALA A 48 -3.02 3.41 3.62
N LEU A 49 -2.93 4.60 3.01
CA LEU A 49 -1.74 5.45 3.09
C LEU A 49 -1.49 5.94 4.52
N THR A 50 -2.54 6.42 5.18
CA THR A 50 -2.45 6.93 6.55
C THR A 50 -1.98 5.82 7.50
N TRP A 51 -2.58 4.63 7.39
CA TRP A 51 -2.22 3.49 8.20
C TRP A 51 -0.82 2.96 7.87
N ASN A 52 -0.41 2.92 6.59
CA ASN A 52 0.95 2.56 6.19
C ASN A 52 1.99 3.49 6.84
N PHE A 53 1.74 4.80 6.84
CA PHE A 53 2.64 5.75 7.50
C PHE A 53 2.71 5.52 9.02
N ILE A 54 1.56 5.38 9.69
CA ILE A 54 1.48 5.14 11.13
C ILE A 54 2.16 3.82 11.50
N TYR A 55 1.86 2.73 10.78
CA TYR A 55 2.38 1.39 11.04
C TYR A 55 3.90 1.34 10.85
N ASN A 56 4.44 2.00 9.82
CA ASN A 56 5.88 2.11 9.62
C ASN A 56 6.56 2.83 10.80
N ILE A 57 6.01 3.94 11.29
CA ILE A 57 6.56 4.64 12.46
C ILE A 57 6.50 3.77 13.72
N LEU A 58 5.36 3.09 13.95
CA LEU A 58 5.21 2.19 15.10
C LEU A 58 6.21 1.04 15.03
N TYR A 59 6.41 0.48 13.85
CA TYR A 59 7.35 -0.61 13.63
C TYR A 59 8.80 -0.16 13.76
N GLU A 60 9.17 1.01 13.24
CA GLU A 60 10.51 1.59 13.42
C GLU A 60 10.81 1.85 14.90
N LYS A 61 9.83 2.41 15.65
CA LYS A 61 9.96 2.60 17.10
C LYS A 61 10.11 1.28 17.85
N TRP A 62 9.41 0.23 17.42
CA TRP A 62 9.55 -1.10 17.98
C TRP A 62 10.92 -1.73 17.64
N GLU A 63 11.38 -1.60 16.40
CA GLU A 63 12.68 -2.09 15.92
C GLU A 63 13.84 -1.40 16.64
N ALA A 64 13.73 -0.09 16.89
CA ALA A 64 14.72 0.68 17.66
C ALA A 64 14.87 0.24 19.11
N ARG A 65 13.89 -0.49 19.66
CA ARG A 65 13.93 -1.05 21.02
C ARG A 65 14.49 -2.48 21.08
N GLN A 66 14.82 -3.09 19.94
CA GLN A 66 15.33 -4.46 19.89
C GLN A 66 16.87 -4.49 19.89
N ASP A 67 17.47 -5.37 20.71
CA ASP A 67 18.93 -5.49 20.85
C ASP A 67 19.62 -5.97 19.56
N SER A 68 18.93 -6.78 18.75
CA SER A 68 19.42 -7.20 17.44
C SER A 68 18.83 -6.31 16.34
N LYS A 69 19.69 -5.52 15.69
CA LYS A 69 19.37 -4.72 14.48
C LYS A 69 19.39 -5.54 13.18
N SER A 70 19.62 -6.85 13.27
CA SER A 70 19.57 -7.76 12.13
C SER A 70 18.13 -7.90 11.62
N ARG A 71 17.86 -7.36 10.43
CA ARG A 71 16.58 -7.52 9.71
C ARG A 71 16.44 -8.95 9.17
N THR A 72 16.18 -9.89 10.07
CA THR A 72 15.90 -11.28 9.71
C THR A 72 14.65 -11.39 8.84
N VAL A 73 14.61 -12.37 7.94
CA VAL A 73 13.46 -12.64 7.07
C VAL A 73 12.17 -12.82 7.88
N LYS A 74 12.26 -13.47 9.05
CA LYS A 74 11.13 -13.64 9.98
C LYS A 74 10.50 -12.30 10.40
N ARG A 75 11.31 -11.28 10.71
CA ARG A 75 10.81 -9.95 11.11
C ARG A 75 10.06 -9.25 9.98
N ARG A 76 10.53 -9.42 8.73
CA ARG A 76 9.86 -8.87 7.54
C ARG A 76 8.49 -9.53 7.30
N ILE A 77 8.41 -10.85 7.48
CA ILE A 77 7.15 -11.60 7.34
C ILE A 77 6.16 -11.15 8.43
N VAL A 78 6.59 -11.07 9.69
CA VAL A 78 5.72 -10.62 10.80
C VAL A 78 5.22 -9.20 10.57
N HIS A 79 6.09 -8.30 10.09
CA HIS A 79 5.70 -6.93 9.73
C HIS A 79 4.64 -6.91 8.62
N ALA A 80 4.88 -7.62 7.52
CA ALA A 80 3.98 -7.65 6.39
C ALA A 80 2.61 -8.24 6.76
N ILE A 81 2.60 -9.36 7.49
CA ILE A 81 1.36 -10.01 7.95
C ILE A 81 0.62 -9.11 8.95
N GLY A 82 1.33 -8.52 9.91
CA GLY A 82 0.72 -7.63 10.91
C GLY A 82 0.14 -6.37 10.28
N PHE A 83 0.83 -5.78 9.30
CA PHE A 83 0.31 -4.67 8.51
C PHE A 83 -0.98 -5.08 7.79
N GLN A 84 -0.95 -6.22 7.10
CA GLN A 84 -2.10 -6.68 6.32
C GLN A 84 -3.32 -6.94 7.21
N ILE A 85 -3.14 -7.68 8.32
CA ILE A 85 -4.25 -8.01 9.24
C ILE A 85 -4.87 -6.73 9.82
N THR A 86 -4.05 -5.78 10.27
CA THR A 86 -4.57 -4.54 10.86
C THR A 86 -5.29 -3.68 9.83
N LEU A 87 -4.78 -3.61 8.61
CA LEU A 87 -5.43 -2.89 7.50
C LEU A 87 -6.80 -3.50 7.17
N VAL A 88 -6.88 -4.82 7.06
CA VAL A 88 -8.11 -5.57 6.77
C VAL A 88 -9.20 -5.31 7.83
N ILE A 89 -8.82 -5.20 9.11
CA ILE A 89 -9.74 -4.86 10.20
C ILE A 89 -10.38 -3.47 10.02
N PHE A 90 -9.70 -2.54 9.38
CA PHE A 90 -10.26 -1.22 9.06
C PHE A 90 -11.05 -1.21 7.75
N LEU A 91 -10.58 -1.92 6.73
CA LEU A 91 -11.18 -1.88 5.39
C LEU A 91 -12.48 -2.68 5.29
N ILE A 92 -12.55 -3.88 5.89
CA ILE A 92 -13.76 -4.72 5.78
C ILE A 92 -15.01 -4.02 6.33
N PRO A 93 -15.01 -3.44 7.54
CA PRO A 93 -16.20 -2.75 8.06
C PRO A 93 -16.58 -1.54 7.19
N LEU A 94 -15.59 -0.85 6.63
CA LEU A 94 -15.84 0.29 5.75
C LEU A 94 -16.52 -0.15 4.45
N ILE A 95 -15.99 -1.19 3.79
CA ILE A 95 -16.55 -1.72 2.54
C ILE A 95 -17.97 -2.25 2.81
N ALA A 96 -18.15 -3.03 3.88
CA ALA A 96 -19.45 -3.56 4.27
C ALA A 96 -20.49 -2.45 4.52
N TRP A 97 -20.09 -1.41 5.23
CA TRP A 97 -20.96 -0.27 5.54
C TRP A 97 -21.30 0.57 4.29
N TRP A 98 -20.32 0.84 3.44
CA TRP A 98 -20.54 1.66 2.24
C TRP A 98 -21.39 0.95 1.19
N MET A 99 -21.14 -0.35 0.98
CA MET A 99 -21.81 -1.13 -0.07
C MET A 99 -23.08 -1.82 0.42
N ASP A 100 -23.45 -1.66 1.69
CA ASP A 100 -24.58 -2.34 2.34
C ASP A 100 -24.56 -3.86 2.15
N ILE A 101 -23.38 -4.47 2.33
CA ILE A 101 -23.16 -5.92 2.19
C ILE A 101 -22.72 -6.55 3.50
N SER A 102 -22.88 -7.87 3.61
CA SER A 102 -22.38 -8.62 4.77
C SER A 102 -20.86 -8.51 4.91
N LEU A 103 -20.35 -8.61 6.15
CA LEU A 103 -18.90 -8.62 6.44
C LEU A 103 -18.16 -9.73 5.67
N VAL A 104 -18.81 -10.87 5.42
CA VAL A 104 -18.22 -11.98 4.66
C VAL A 104 -18.10 -11.63 3.18
N ALA A 105 -19.10 -10.97 2.60
CA ALA A 105 -19.02 -10.49 1.22
C ALA A 105 -17.93 -9.42 1.07
N ALA A 106 -17.86 -8.46 2.01
CA ALA A 106 -16.81 -7.46 2.06
C ALA A 106 -15.41 -8.07 2.23
N PHE A 107 -15.27 -9.13 3.04
CA PHE A 107 -14.02 -9.88 3.15
C PHE A 107 -13.58 -10.45 1.81
N TRP A 108 -14.48 -11.06 1.03
CA TRP A 108 -14.14 -11.59 -0.30
C TRP A 108 -13.74 -10.51 -1.30
N LEU A 109 -14.39 -9.34 -1.25
CA LEU A 109 -13.97 -8.18 -2.04
C LEU A 109 -12.57 -7.71 -1.62
N ASP A 110 -12.32 -7.62 -0.31
CA ASP A 110 -11.03 -7.19 0.22
C ASP A 110 -9.90 -8.18 -0.09
N VAL A 111 -10.17 -9.49 -0.16
CA VAL A 111 -9.18 -10.50 -0.58
C VAL A 111 -8.59 -10.20 -1.95
N ALA A 112 -9.38 -9.66 -2.88
CA ALA A 112 -8.84 -9.22 -4.17
C ALA A 112 -7.82 -8.09 -3.99
N PHE A 113 -8.08 -7.14 -3.09
CA PHE A 113 -7.13 -6.08 -2.75
C PHE A 113 -5.90 -6.58 -2.02
N ILE A 114 -6.04 -7.52 -1.08
CA ILE A 114 -4.93 -8.17 -0.38
C ILE A 114 -3.94 -8.79 -1.37
N ILE A 115 -4.40 -9.30 -2.52
CA ILE A 115 -3.55 -9.94 -3.52
C ILE A 115 -3.08 -8.93 -4.58
N ILE A 116 -4.00 -8.14 -5.16
CA ILE A 116 -3.71 -7.26 -6.29
C ILE A 116 -2.82 -6.08 -5.87
N ILE A 117 -3.08 -5.46 -4.71
CA ILE A 117 -2.36 -4.25 -4.29
C ILE A 117 -0.87 -4.52 -4.05
N PRO A 118 -0.44 -5.58 -3.33
CA PRO A 118 0.99 -5.87 -3.20
C PRO A 118 1.69 -6.16 -4.53
N ILE A 119 1.03 -6.85 -5.45
CA ILE A 119 1.56 -7.13 -6.80
C ILE A 119 1.71 -5.81 -7.56
N TYR A 120 0.67 -4.98 -7.55
CA TYR A 120 0.71 -3.63 -8.14
C TYR A 120 1.86 -2.80 -7.55
N THR A 121 1.98 -2.72 -6.22
CA THR A 121 3.04 -1.98 -5.54
C THR A 121 4.42 -2.48 -5.97
N PHE A 122 4.62 -3.79 -6.07
CA PHE A 122 5.88 -4.35 -6.55
C PHE A 122 6.19 -3.93 -7.99
N ILE A 123 5.24 -4.08 -8.90
CA ILE A 123 5.40 -3.71 -10.32
C ILE A 123 5.63 -2.21 -10.48
N PHE A 124 4.87 -1.39 -9.75
CA PHE A 124 5.00 0.06 -9.75
C PHE A 124 6.39 0.47 -9.29
N ASN A 125 6.86 -0.05 -8.14
CA ASN A 125 8.18 0.25 -7.60
C ASN A 125 9.28 -0.11 -8.60
N TRP A 126 9.21 -1.33 -9.16
CA TRP A 126 10.15 -1.80 -10.16
C TRP A 126 10.17 -0.92 -11.41
N THR A 127 9.00 -0.56 -11.93
CA THR A 127 8.86 0.27 -13.13
C THR A 127 9.33 1.69 -12.87
N PHE A 128 8.95 2.27 -11.73
CA PHE A 128 9.34 3.62 -11.34
C PHE A 128 10.85 3.74 -11.18
N ASP A 129 11.50 2.76 -10.54
CA ASP A 129 12.95 2.73 -10.37
C ASP A 129 13.68 2.54 -11.71
N LYS A 130 13.11 1.75 -12.63
CA LYS A 130 13.65 1.60 -13.99
C LYS A 130 13.55 2.88 -14.82
N LEU A 131 12.46 3.64 -14.68
CA LEU A 131 12.23 4.88 -15.44
C LEU A 131 12.99 6.08 -14.88
N PHE A 132 13.06 6.24 -13.55
CA PHE A 132 13.59 7.44 -12.90
C PHE A 132 14.96 7.23 -12.22
N GLY A 133 15.50 6.02 -12.29
CA GLY A 133 16.76 5.60 -11.67
C GLY A 133 16.65 5.41 -10.17
N LEU A 134 17.66 4.81 -9.53
CA LEU A 134 17.68 4.59 -8.09
C LEU A 134 17.79 5.91 -7.28
N PRO A 135 17.21 5.98 -6.08
CA PRO A 135 17.39 7.14 -5.20
C PRO A 135 18.86 7.28 -4.81
N VAL A 136 19.35 8.50 -4.57
CA VAL A 136 20.76 8.76 -4.21
C VAL A 136 21.22 7.91 -3.01
N SER A 137 20.33 7.59 -2.09
CA SER A 137 20.61 6.72 -0.93
C SER A 137 20.94 5.26 -1.30
N ALA A 138 20.57 4.82 -2.50
CA ALA A 138 20.84 3.48 -3.03
C ALA A 138 21.91 3.48 -4.14
N GLN A 139 22.44 4.65 -4.51
CA GLN A 139 23.55 4.76 -5.45
C GLN A 139 24.85 4.45 -4.70
N ILE A 140 25.63 3.49 -5.20
CA ILE A 140 26.98 3.21 -4.70
C ILE A 140 27.81 4.48 -4.95
N LYS A 141 28.32 5.11 -3.89
CA LYS A 141 29.30 6.20 -4.05
C LYS A 141 30.52 5.62 -4.79
N PRO A 142 30.96 6.22 -5.90
CA PRO A 142 32.22 5.80 -6.51
C PRO A 142 33.33 5.97 -5.46
N VAL A 143 34.13 4.92 -5.29
CA VAL A 143 35.34 4.97 -4.47
C VAL A 143 36.22 6.04 -5.10
N GLN A 144 36.47 7.12 -4.37
CA GLN A 144 37.46 8.11 -4.78
C GLN A 144 38.84 7.46 -4.60
N GLU A 145 39.48 7.10 -5.73
CA GLU A 145 40.91 6.76 -5.79
C GLU A 145 41.78 8.01 -5.63
#